data_AF-A0A1U7CI61-F1
#
_entry.id   AF-A0A1U7CI61-F1
#
_cell.length_a   1.000
_cell.length_b   1.000
_cell.length_c   1.000
_cell.angle_alpha   90.00
_cell.angle_beta   90.00
_cell.angle_gamma   90.00
#
_symmetry.space_group_name_H-M   'P 1'
#
loop_
_entity.id
_entity.type
_entity.pdbx_description
1 polymer ?
#
loop_
_entity_poly.entity_id
_entity_poly.type
_entity_poly.pdbx_seq_one_letter_code
_entity_poly.pdbx_strand_id
1 'polypeptide(L)'
;MSGENVIGLDRPKSSLLDAIGRTARQDPPPVTHPPVPPAPPDETPLSPEELAPLPQIGDAYEAHSRVAGRPLATIFFLSRTGLPDGFCYAGFERVRMIETDQPGAGPALLVRFNGSVIYEVLIEGRNLLALCTQIGRQVIHWVREHPTGRDDRGPVFIRRITIREIERQ
;
A
#
# COMPACT_ATOMS: atom_id res chain seq x y z
N MET A 1 -41.42 -25.84 -50.34
CA MET A 1 -40.59 -26.98 -49.90
C MET A 1 -39.20 -26.43 -49.64
N SER A 2 -38.89 -26.12 -48.38
CA SER A 2 -37.59 -25.59 -47.96
C SER A 2 -37.15 -26.40 -46.75
N GLY A 3 -36.03 -27.11 -46.88
CA GLY A 3 -35.49 -28.01 -45.86
C GLY A 3 -34.68 -27.26 -44.81
N GLU A 4 -34.96 -27.56 -43.54
CA GLU A 4 -34.14 -27.20 -42.39
C GLU A 4 -32.91 -28.13 -42.32
N ASN A 5 -31.71 -27.53 -42.29
CA ASN A 5 -30.47 -28.23 -41.98
C ASN A 5 -30.30 -28.27 -40.45
N VAL A 6 -30.61 -29.41 -39.84
CA VAL A 6 -30.27 -29.72 -38.45
C VAL A 6 -28.88 -30.36 -38.42
N ILE A 7 -27.90 -29.63 -37.90
CA ILE A 7 -26.55 -30.16 -37.65
C ILE A 7 -26.63 -31.02 -36.38
N GLY A 8 -26.68 -32.34 -36.56
CA GLY A 8 -26.54 -33.32 -35.49
C GLY A 8 -25.09 -33.40 -35.03
N LEU A 9 -24.78 -32.84 -33.87
CA LEU A 9 -23.51 -33.04 -33.17
C LEU A 9 -23.54 -34.41 -32.48
N ASP A 10 -23.06 -35.41 -33.21
CA ASP A 10 -22.78 -36.75 -32.69
C ASP A 10 -21.64 -36.67 -31.69
N ARG A 11 -21.95 -36.82 -30.39
CA ARG A 11 -20.97 -36.84 -29.30
C ARG A 11 -20.56 -38.29 -29.07
N PRO A 12 -19.32 -38.71 -29.39
CA PRO A 12 -18.85 -40.02 -29.00
C PRO A 12 -18.75 -40.10 -27.46
N LYS A 13 -19.58 -40.94 -26.85
CA LYS A 13 -19.41 -41.41 -25.48
C LYS A 13 -18.28 -42.44 -25.44
N SER A 14 -17.03 -41.97 -25.45
CA SER A 14 -15.92 -42.84 -25.05
C SER A 14 -15.79 -42.84 -23.54
N SER A 15 -16.32 -43.92 -22.96
CA SER A 15 -16.00 -44.39 -21.62
C SER A 15 -14.50 -44.67 -21.54
N LEU A 16 -13.76 -43.82 -20.82
CA LEU A 16 -12.34 -43.99 -20.51
C LEU A 16 -12.18 -44.41 -19.04
N LEU A 17 -13.19 -45.07 -18.45
CA LEU A 17 -13.21 -45.45 -17.04
C LEU A 17 -13.26 -46.96 -16.78
N ASP A 18 -13.41 -47.81 -17.80
CA ASP A 18 -13.60 -49.26 -17.59
C ASP A 18 -12.36 -50.14 -17.85
N ALA A 19 -11.18 -49.55 -18.09
CA ALA A 19 -9.99 -50.30 -18.50
C ALA A 19 -8.81 -50.28 -17.50
N ILE A 20 -9.06 -50.11 -16.20
CA ILE A 20 -8.03 -50.36 -15.17
C ILE A 20 -8.44 -51.54 -14.31
N GLY A 21 -8.25 -52.71 -14.90
CA GLY A 21 -8.26 -53.98 -14.18
C GLY A 21 -7.06 -54.08 -13.23
N ARG A 22 -7.37 -54.32 -11.96
CA ARG A 22 -6.68 -55.26 -11.06
C ARG A 22 -5.15 -55.30 -11.18
N THR A 23 -4.48 -54.32 -10.59
CA THR A 23 -3.18 -54.54 -9.95
C THR A 23 -3.38 -54.56 -8.44
N ALA A 24 -2.68 -55.49 -7.80
CA ALA A 24 -2.80 -55.84 -6.39
C ALA A 24 -2.73 -54.60 -5.48
N ARG A 25 -3.60 -54.60 -4.47
CA ARG A 25 -3.59 -53.64 -3.36
C ARG A 25 -2.28 -53.82 -2.58
N GLN A 26 -1.26 -53.06 -2.94
CA GLN A 26 -0.13 -52.81 -2.06
C GLN A 26 -0.55 -51.67 -1.13
N ASP A 27 -0.61 -51.94 0.16
CA ASP A 27 -0.77 -50.88 1.14
C ASP A 27 0.39 -49.88 0.95
N PRO A 28 0.11 -48.58 0.75
CA PRO A 28 1.17 -47.60 0.69
C PRO A 28 1.91 -47.62 2.03
N PRO A 29 3.26 -47.58 2.04
CA PRO A 29 4.00 -47.39 3.27
C PRO A 29 3.50 -46.09 3.93
N PRO A 30 3.46 -46.01 5.27
CA PRO A 30 3.06 -44.79 5.96
C PRO A 30 3.94 -43.65 5.47
N VAL A 31 3.34 -42.73 4.71
CA VAL A 31 4.02 -41.51 4.31
C VAL A 31 4.18 -40.72 5.60
N THR A 32 5.36 -40.78 6.21
CA THR A 32 5.79 -39.80 7.20
C THR A 32 5.76 -38.46 6.50
N HIS A 33 4.65 -37.73 6.67
CA HIS A 33 4.60 -36.33 6.30
C HIS A 33 5.78 -35.65 7.00
N PRO A 34 6.67 -34.95 6.28
CA PRO A 34 7.57 -34.03 6.95
C PRO A 34 6.71 -33.08 7.79
N PRO A 35 7.16 -32.69 9.00
CA PRO A 35 6.40 -31.81 9.85
C PRO A 35 6.01 -30.58 9.01
N VAL A 36 4.70 -30.36 8.88
CA VAL A 36 4.17 -29.15 8.26
C VAL A 36 4.87 -28.00 8.99
N PRO A 37 5.66 -27.16 8.28
CA PRO A 37 6.29 -26.03 8.92
C PRO A 37 5.20 -25.24 9.63
N PRO A 38 5.43 -24.79 10.88
CA PRO A 38 4.43 -24.02 11.61
C PRO A 38 3.94 -22.90 10.69
N ALA A 39 2.62 -22.76 10.59
CA ALA A 39 2.02 -21.67 9.85
C ALA A 39 2.74 -20.38 10.29
N PRO A 40 3.13 -19.50 9.34
CA PRO A 40 3.67 -18.20 9.72
C PRO A 40 2.68 -17.56 10.70
N PRO A 41 3.19 -16.90 11.75
CA PRO A 41 2.33 -16.32 12.78
C PRO A 41 1.25 -15.49 12.09
N ASP A 42 -0.01 -15.76 12.43
CA ASP A 42 -1.17 -15.02 11.95
C ASP A 42 -0.81 -13.53 12.00
N GLU A 43 -0.73 -12.88 10.83
CA GLU A 43 -0.59 -11.44 10.72
C GLU A 43 -1.86 -10.81 11.30
N THR A 44 -1.88 -10.69 12.62
CA THR A 44 -3.02 -10.15 13.34
C THR A 44 -3.11 -8.69 12.90
N PRO A 45 -4.25 -8.25 12.31
CA PRO A 45 -4.40 -6.88 11.90
C PRO A 45 -4.10 -5.95 13.07
N LEU A 46 -3.48 -4.80 12.79
CA LEU A 46 -3.24 -3.75 13.79
C LEU A 46 -4.52 -3.52 14.58
N SER A 47 -4.47 -3.76 15.90
CA SER A 47 -5.53 -3.28 16.76
C SER A 47 -5.60 -1.76 16.59
N PRO A 48 -6.79 -1.16 16.45
CA PRO A 48 -6.93 0.29 16.26
C PRO A 48 -6.14 1.14 17.27
N GLU A 49 -5.88 0.59 18.46
CA GLU A 49 -5.09 1.17 19.55
C GLU A 49 -3.60 1.36 19.24
N GLU A 50 -3.03 0.61 18.28
CA GLU A 50 -1.62 0.73 17.91
C GLU A 50 -1.38 1.90 16.93
N LEU A 51 -2.40 2.27 16.15
CA LEU A 51 -2.34 3.38 15.21
C LEU A 51 -2.43 4.72 15.94
N ALA A 52 -1.54 5.65 15.60
CA ALA A 52 -1.68 7.02 16.08
C ALA A 52 -2.98 7.63 15.52
N PRO A 53 -3.84 8.25 16.35
CA PRO A 53 -5.06 8.88 15.87
C PRO A 53 -4.72 10.00 14.87
N LEU A 54 -5.64 10.25 13.92
CA LEU A 54 -5.51 11.41 13.05
C LEU A 54 -5.71 12.70 13.87
N PRO A 55 -4.83 13.70 13.72
CA PRO A 55 -4.96 14.96 14.45
C PRO A 55 -6.19 15.74 13.97
N GLN A 56 -6.85 16.40 14.90
CA GLN A 56 -7.99 17.27 14.64
C GLN A 56 -7.55 18.72 14.40
N ILE A 57 -8.46 19.53 13.87
CA ILE A 57 -8.27 20.97 13.75
C ILE A 57 -8.25 21.56 15.17
N GLY A 58 -7.18 22.29 15.51
CA GLY A 58 -6.97 22.87 16.83
C GLY A 58 -5.98 22.09 17.71
N ASP A 59 -5.70 20.82 17.39
CA ASP A 59 -4.66 20.05 18.06
C ASP A 59 -3.29 20.70 17.86
N ALA A 60 -2.42 20.56 18.87
CA ALA A 60 -1.04 20.97 18.80
C ALA A 60 -0.36 20.43 17.53
N TYR A 61 0.51 21.24 16.94
CA TYR A 61 1.14 20.85 15.69
C TYR A 61 2.17 19.74 15.93
N GLU A 62 1.98 18.66 15.18
CA GLU A 62 2.95 17.59 14.98
C GLU A 62 3.06 17.36 13.47
N ALA A 63 4.28 17.28 12.95
CA ALA A 63 4.50 17.17 11.50
C ALA A 63 4.08 15.81 10.94
N HIS A 64 4.19 14.75 11.74
CA HIS A 64 3.83 13.39 11.36
C HIS A 64 3.56 12.55 12.60
N SER A 65 2.91 11.40 12.41
CA SER A 65 2.65 10.47 13.51
C SER A 65 3.94 9.92 14.12
N ARG A 66 3.84 9.37 15.34
CA ARG A 66 4.88 8.48 15.87
C ARG A 66 5.19 7.33 14.91
N VAL A 67 6.42 6.83 14.98
CA VAL A 67 6.88 5.68 14.21
C VAL A 67 6.25 4.40 14.76
N ALA A 68 5.62 3.61 13.90
CA ALA A 68 5.09 2.29 14.21
C ALA A 68 6.18 1.22 14.31
N GLY A 69 5.95 0.20 15.12
CA GLY A 69 6.87 -0.94 15.26
C GLY A 69 6.86 -1.90 14.07
N ARG A 70 5.92 -1.75 13.14
CA ARG A 70 5.76 -2.57 11.93
C ARG A 70 5.30 -1.72 10.74
N PRO A 71 5.50 -2.20 9.49
CA PRO A 71 4.93 -1.56 8.31
C PRO A 71 3.41 -1.40 8.43
N LEU A 72 2.90 -0.30 7.89
CA LEU A 72 1.50 0.08 7.89
C LEU A 72 0.88 -0.14 6.51
N ALA A 73 -0.44 -0.29 6.45
CA ALA A 73 -1.16 -0.46 5.19
C ALA A 73 -1.46 0.86 4.47
N THR A 74 -1.58 1.96 5.23
CA THR A 74 -2.06 3.26 4.73
C THR A 74 -1.30 4.40 5.38
N ILE A 75 -1.08 5.47 4.60
CA ILE A 75 -0.62 6.78 5.07
C ILE A 75 -1.65 7.84 4.71
N PHE A 76 -1.90 8.77 5.62
CA PHE A 76 -2.76 9.93 5.38
C PHE A 76 -1.95 11.21 5.28
N PHE A 77 -2.27 12.05 4.29
CA PHE A 77 -1.75 13.40 4.19
C PHE A 77 -2.84 14.39 4.57
N LEU A 78 -2.51 15.28 5.51
CA LEU A 78 -3.43 16.27 6.04
C LEU A 78 -2.95 17.65 5.57
N SER A 79 -3.62 18.20 4.57
CA SER A 79 -3.39 19.58 4.14
C SER A 79 -3.90 20.58 5.19
N ARG A 80 -3.75 21.89 4.95
CA ARG A 80 -4.26 22.92 5.88
C ARG A 80 -5.76 22.85 6.15
N THR A 81 -6.54 22.22 5.25
CA THR A 81 -7.98 22.04 5.46
C THR A 81 -8.27 21.05 6.59
N GLY A 82 -7.29 20.23 6.97
CA GLY A 82 -7.45 19.15 7.94
C GLY A 82 -8.19 17.93 7.40
N LEU A 83 -8.61 17.95 6.13
CA LEU A 83 -9.21 16.77 5.50
C LEU A 83 -8.12 15.74 5.17
N PRO A 84 -8.31 14.46 5.53
CA PRO A 84 -7.32 13.43 5.27
C PRO A 84 -7.43 12.88 3.85
N ASP A 85 -6.31 12.85 3.13
CA ASP A 85 -6.15 12.13 1.86
C ASP A 85 -5.32 10.86 2.09
N GLY A 86 -5.96 9.69 1.96
CA GLY A 86 -5.36 8.40 2.28
C GLY A 86 -4.79 7.67 1.07
N PHE A 87 -3.58 7.11 1.22
CA PHE A 87 -2.91 6.32 0.19
C PHE A 87 -2.47 4.97 0.75
N CYS A 88 -2.70 3.91 -0.02
CA CYS A 88 -2.26 2.58 0.36
C CYS A 88 -0.76 2.40 0.07
N TYR A 89 -0.02 1.90 1.05
CA TYR A 89 1.39 1.54 0.87
C TYR A 89 1.60 0.39 -0.12
N ALA A 90 0.59 -0.45 -0.39
CA ALA A 90 0.67 -1.43 -1.47
C ALA A 90 0.84 -0.77 -2.85
N GLY A 91 0.37 0.47 -3.01
CA GLY A 91 0.59 1.29 -4.20
C GLY A 91 1.87 2.13 -4.14
N PHE A 92 2.66 2.08 -3.07
CA PHE A 92 3.85 2.91 -2.94
C PHE A 92 4.91 2.54 -3.98
N GLU A 93 5.20 3.46 -4.90
CA GLU A 93 6.20 3.26 -5.95
C GLU A 93 7.57 3.73 -5.49
N ARG A 94 7.66 4.97 -5.00
CA ARG A 94 8.93 5.59 -4.63
C ARG A 94 8.75 6.74 -3.66
N VAL A 95 9.81 6.99 -2.89
CA VAL A 95 10.03 8.21 -2.13
C VAL A 95 11.43 8.74 -2.44
N ARG A 96 11.57 10.05 -2.69
CA ARG A 96 12.88 10.67 -2.91
C ARG A 96 12.90 12.14 -2.54
N MET A 97 14.08 12.62 -2.15
CA MET A 97 14.35 14.05 -2.08
C MET A 97 14.53 14.59 -3.51
N ILE A 98 13.97 15.78 -3.77
CA ILE A 98 14.14 16.50 -5.02
C ILE A 98 14.55 17.95 -4.74
N GLU A 99 15.29 18.54 -5.66
CA GLU A 99 15.51 19.98 -5.69
C GLU A 99 14.23 20.68 -6.14
N THR A 100 13.99 21.89 -5.64
CA THR A 100 12.84 22.71 -6.01
C THR A 100 13.29 23.85 -6.90
N ASP A 101 12.50 24.17 -7.93
CA ASP A 101 12.82 25.22 -8.90
C ASP A 101 12.79 26.65 -8.32
N GLN A 102 12.34 26.82 -7.08
CA GLN A 102 12.25 28.12 -6.42
C GLN A 102 13.59 28.51 -5.79
N PRO A 103 14.19 29.66 -6.17
CA PRO A 103 15.41 30.14 -5.54
C PRO A 103 15.26 30.30 -4.02
N GLY A 104 16.15 29.69 -3.25
CA GLY A 104 16.14 29.73 -1.79
C GLY A 104 15.12 28.78 -1.13
N ALA A 105 14.34 28.03 -1.89
CA ALA A 105 13.58 26.91 -1.35
C ALA A 105 14.52 25.72 -1.10
N GLY A 106 14.39 25.10 0.07
CA GLY A 106 15.12 23.88 0.41
C GLY A 106 14.58 22.66 -0.36
N PRO A 107 15.26 21.52 -0.30
CA PRO A 107 14.82 20.31 -1.00
C PRO A 107 13.44 19.86 -0.51
N ALA A 108 12.62 19.35 -1.43
CA ALA A 108 11.31 18.82 -1.16
C ALA A 108 11.32 17.28 -1.18
N LEU A 109 10.33 16.68 -0.55
CA LEU A 109 10.12 15.24 -0.54
C LEU A 109 9.00 14.89 -1.51
N LEU A 110 9.31 14.06 -2.51
CA LEU A 110 8.35 13.55 -3.47
C LEU A 110 8.01 12.09 -3.12
N VAL A 111 6.73 11.82 -2.93
CA VAL A 111 6.18 10.48 -2.71
C VAL A 111 5.27 10.14 -3.89
N ARG A 112 5.44 8.96 -4.50
CA ARG A 112 4.63 8.53 -5.63
C ARG A 112 3.89 7.23 -5.31
N PHE A 113 2.60 7.22 -5.60
CA PHE A 113 1.73 6.06 -5.47
C PHE A 113 1.18 5.67 -6.83
N ASN A 114 1.30 4.39 -7.17
CA ASN A 114 0.70 3.75 -8.31
C ASN A 114 -0.61 3.04 -7.95
N GLY A 115 -1.48 2.93 -8.94
CA GLY A 115 -2.75 2.22 -8.87
C GLY A 115 -3.46 2.35 -10.21
N SER A 116 -4.79 2.37 -10.18
CA SER A 116 -5.60 2.77 -11.34
C SER A 116 -5.33 4.20 -11.78
N VAL A 117 -4.96 5.05 -10.82
CA VAL A 117 -4.52 6.44 -11.00
C VAL A 117 -3.17 6.59 -10.32
N ILE A 118 -2.26 7.37 -10.91
CA ILE A 118 -0.96 7.67 -10.30
C ILE A 118 -1.06 9.00 -9.57
N TYR A 119 -0.63 9.01 -8.31
CA TYR A 119 -0.58 10.22 -7.50
C TYR A 119 0.86 10.55 -7.10
N GLU A 120 1.20 11.83 -7.18
CA GLU A 120 2.40 12.38 -6.59
C GLU A 120 2.04 13.33 -5.45
N VAL A 121 2.66 13.09 -4.29
CA VAL A 121 2.57 13.92 -3.10
C VAL A 121 3.91 14.64 -2.92
N LEU A 122 3.88 15.95 -3.10
CA LEU A 122 5.01 16.84 -2.87
C LEU A 122 4.90 17.47 -1.48
N ILE A 123 5.90 17.23 -0.64
CA ILE A 123 5.99 17.73 0.73
C ILE A 123 7.14 18.73 0.78
N GLU A 124 6.83 19.98 1.07
CA GLU A 124 7.80 21.06 1.20
C GLU A 124 7.98 21.43 2.68
N GLY A 125 9.20 21.74 3.07
CA GLY A 125 9.49 21.99 4.48
C GLY A 125 10.97 22.02 4.82
N ARG A 126 11.29 21.71 6.07
CA ARG A 126 12.66 21.56 6.55
C ARG A 126 12.83 20.22 7.24
N ASN A 127 14.08 19.74 7.25
CA ASN A 127 14.51 18.51 7.92
C ASN A 127 13.73 17.27 7.46
N LEU A 128 13.37 17.22 6.18
CA LEU A 128 12.54 16.15 5.59
C LEU A 128 13.26 14.81 5.41
N LEU A 129 14.58 14.74 5.64
CA LEU A 129 15.36 13.51 5.42
C LEU A 129 14.92 12.37 6.37
N ALA A 130 14.64 12.70 7.63
CA ALA A 130 14.11 11.73 8.59
C ALA A 130 12.74 11.21 8.13
N LEU A 131 11.86 12.12 7.69
CA LEU A 131 10.53 11.78 7.17
C LEU A 131 10.63 10.89 5.91
N CYS A 132 11.53 11.20 4.99
CA CYS A 132 11.81 10.40 3.79
C CYS A 132 12.14 8.94 4.16
N THR A 133 13.03 8.76 5.13
CA THR A 133 13.42 7.43 5.64
C THR A 133 12.24 6.70 6.28
N GLN A 134 11.43 7.40 7.06
CA GLN A 134 10.27 6.82 7.74
C GLN A 134 9.15 6.42 6.78
N ILE A 135 8.86 7.24 5.76
CA ILE A 135 7.91 6.91 4.68
C ILE A 135 8.42 5.70 3.89
N GLY A 136 9.71 5.67 3.54
CA GLY A 136 10.30 4.55 2.80
C GLY A 136 10.23 3.22 3.56
N ARG A 137 10.25 3.28 4.90
CA ARG A 137 10.04 2.13 5.78
C ARG A 137 8.56 1.80 6.03
N GLN A 138 7.63 2.65 5.58
CA GLN A 138 6.18 2.50 5.73
C GLN A 138 5.71 2.46 7.19
N VAL A 139 6.39 3.21 8.07
CA VAL A 139 6.16 3.15 9.53
C VAL A 139 5.51 4.42 10.09
N ILE A 140 4.92 5.27 9.25
CA ILE A 140 4.19 6.46 9.70
C ILE A 140 2.77 6.45 9.15
N HIS A 141 1.81 6.78 10.00
CA HIS A 141 0.40 6.68 9.71
C HIS A 141 -0.14 7.95 9.05
N TRP A 142 0.39 9.11 9.42
CA TRP A 142 -0.05 10.38 8.85
C TRP A 142 1.05 11.43 8.84
N VAL A 143 0.88 12.42 7.96
CA VAL A 143 1.76 13.57 7.76
C VAL A 143 0.89 14.82 7.67
N ARG A 144 1.26 15.89 8.36
CA ARG A 144 0.41 17.09 8.53
C ARG A 144 1.13 18.37 8.12
N GLU A 145 0.47 19.14 7.27
CA GLU A 145 0.87 20.49 6.93
C GLU A 145 0.68 21.45 8.11
N HIS A 146 1.65 22.33 8.34
CA HIS A 146 1.57 23.33 9.40
C HIS A 146 0.41 24.30 9.14
N PRO A 147 -0.51 24.51 10.10
CA PRO A 147 -1.76 25.25 9.87
C PRO A 147 -1.53 26.70 9.41
N THR A 148 -0.48 27.36 9.91
CA THR A 148 -0.15 28.75 9.54
C THR A 148 0.92 28.87 8.46
N GLY A 149 1.58 27.78 8.09
CA GLY A 149 2.80 27.79 7.26
C GLY A 149 3.99 28.55 7.86
N ARG A 150 3.92 29.00 9.12
CA ARG A 150 5.05 29.63 9.83
C ARG A 150 5.83 28.58 10.58
N ASP A 151 7.14 28.67 10.45
CA ASP A 151 8.08 27.75 11.04
C ASP A 151 8.25 28.01 12.54
N ASP A 152 7.92 27.00 13.35
CA ASP A 152 8.01 26.99 14.81
C ASP A 152 9.38 26.48 15.33
N ARG A 153 10.33 26.23 14.41
CA ARG A 153 11.66 25.65 14.70
C ARG A 153 11.61 24.24 15.28
N GLY A 154 10.54 23.48 15.04
CA GLY A 154 10.47 22.06 15.35
C GLY A 154 11.52 21.20 14.60
N PRO A 155 11.68 19.93 15.01
CA PRO A 155 12.66 19.02 14.41
C PRO A 155 12.34 18.69 12.95
N VAL A 156 11.06 18.55 12.60
CA VAL A 156 10.56 18.46 11.23
C VAL A 156 9.48 19.51 11.08
N PHE A 157 9.52 20.27 9.99
CA PHE A 157 8.53 21.30 9.70
C PHE A 157 8.00 21.10 8.29
N ILE A 158 6.68 20.97 8.15
CA ILE A 158 6.02 20.78 6.85
C ILE A 158 5.23 22.03 6.51
N ARG A 159 5.79 22.81 5.59
CA ARG A 159 5.21 24.08 5.13
C ARG A 159 3.99 23.87 4.25
N ARG A 160 4.08 22.87 3.36
CA ARG A 160 3.09 22.61 2.32
C ARG A 160 3.05 21.14 1.92
N ILE A 161 1.84 20.63 1.71
CA ILE A 161 1.61 19.36 1.03
C ILE A 161 0.82 19.64 -0.24
N THR A 162 1.28 19.12 -1.37
CA THR A 162 0.58 19.21 -2.66
C THR A 162 0.38 17.81 -3.21
N ILE A 163 -0.87 17.42 -3.44
CA ILE A 163 -1.24 16.14 -4.04
C ILE A 163 -1.65 16.41 -5.48
N ARG A 164 -1.12 15.64 -6.42
CA ARG A 164 -1.44 15.74 -7.85
C ARG A 164 -1.68 14.36 -8.42
N GLU A 165 -2.73 14.25 -9.20
CA GLU A 165 -2.90 13.15 -10.15
C GLU A 165 -1.96 13.39 -11.34
N ILE A 166 -1.30 12.33 -11.82
CA ILE A 166 -0.41 12.38 -12.98
C ILE A 166 -0.75 11.27 -13.96
N GLU A 167 -0.57 11.56 -15.25
CA GLU A 167 -0.74 10.57 -16.30
C GLU A 167 0.42 9.56 -16.28
N ARG A 168 0.12 8.31 -16.68
CA ARG A 168 1.13 7.28 -16.86
C ARG A 168 1.92 7.59 -18.14
N GLN A 169 3.15 8.08 -17.96
CA GLN A 169 4.14 8.21 -19.04
C GLN A 169 4.77 6.87 -19.39
#